data_AF-A0A6L7XF55-F1
#
_entry.id   AF-A0A6L7XF55-F1
#
_cell.length_a   1.000
_cell.length_b   1.000
_cell.length_c   1.000
_cell.angle_alpha   90.00
_cell.angle_beta   90.00
_cell.angle_gamma   90.00
#
_symmetry.space_group_name_H-M   'P 1'
#
loop_
_entity.id
_entity.type
_entity.pdbx_description
1 polymer ?
#
loop_
_entity_poly.entity_id
_entity_poly.type
_entity_poly.pdbx_seq_one_letter_code
_entity_poly.pdbx_strand_id
1 'polypeptide(L)' 'MPRAVARINARSRNLPLGNLGDIKPVRGGPHELHVHYGSGFRLYVLREGQTVIVLCAGDEASQERNIERAGELADDWRQR' A
#
# COMPACT_ATOMS: atom_id res chain seq x y z
N MET A 1 8.32 11.17 12.18
CA MET A 1 7.02 10.89 12.85
C MET A 1 6.93 9.40 13.22
N PRO A 2 7.36 8.97 14.42
CA PRO A 2 7.44 7.55 14.79
C PRO A 2 6.09 6.88 15.09
N ARG A 3 4.99 7.65 15.09
CA ARG A 3 3.66 7.19 15.56
C ARG A 3 2.81 6.49 14.48
N ALA A 4 3.17 6.57 13.21
CA ALA A 4 2.42 5.94 12.12
C ALA A 4 2.71 4.42 12.03
N VAL A 5 3.99 4.03 12.15
CA VAL A 5 4.44 2.63 12.00
C VAL A 5 3.94 1.73 13.13
N ALA A 6 3.95 2.22 14.38
CA ALA A 6 3.50 1.43 15.54
C ALA A 6 1.99 1.13 15.52
N ARG A 7 1.17 1.97 14.86
CA ARG A 7 -0.29 1.80 14.82
C ARG A 7 -0.76 0.92 13.66
N ILE A 8 0.05 0.80 12.61
CA ILE A 8 -0.13 -0.18 11.53
C ILE A 8 0.04 -1.62 12.09
N ASN A 9 1.03 -1.84 12.98
CA ASN A 9 1.28 -3.15 13.58
C ASN A 9 0.22 -3.63 14.59
N ALA A 10 -0.42 -2.71 15.33
CA ALA A 10 -1.38 -3.08 16.37
C ALA A 10 -2.78 -3.46 15.83
N ARG A 11 -3.13 -3.06 14.60
CA ARG A 11 -4.47 -3.27 14.02
C ARG A 11 -4.52 -4.10 12.74
N SER A 12 -3.38 -4.48 12.17
CA SER A 12 -3.30 -5.39 11.02
C SER A 12 -4.00 -6.74 11.29
N ARG A 13 -4.08 -7.18 12.55
CA ARG A 13 -4.78 -8.42 12.95
C ARG A 13 -6.30 -8.41 12.82
N ASN A 14 -6.95 -7.24 12.72
CA ASN A 14 -8.41 -7.10 12.68
C ASN A 14 -8.87 -6.10 11.61
N LEU A 15 -8.20 -6.04 10.46
CA LEU A 15 -8.75 -5.32 9.30
C LEU A 15 -9.87 -6.20 8.70
N PRO A 16 -11.15 -5.80 8.77
CA PRO A 16 -12.14 -6.40 7.90
C PRO A 16 -11.72 -6.00 6.48
N LEU A 17 -11.39 -6.99 5.64
CA LEU A 17 -11.00 -6.77 4.24
C LEU A 17 -11.99 -5.88 3.46
N GLY A 18 -13.23 -5.72 3.96
CA GLY A 18 -14.27 -4.88 3.36
C GLY A 18 -14.08 -3.35 3.47
N ASN A 19 -13.14 -2.85 4.28
CA ASN A 19 -12.87 -1.39 4.40
C ASN A 19 -11.59 -0.95 3.67
N LEU A 20 -10.98 -1.86 2.90
CA LEU A 20 -9.76 -1.58 2.14
C LEU A 20 -10.03 -0.66 0.94
N GLY A 21 -11.30 -0.34 0.64
CA GLY A 21 -11.69 0.57 -0.42
C GLY A 21 -11.38 0.02 -1.81
N ASP A 22 -11.30 0.91 -2.80
CA ASP A 22 -11.06 0.55 -4.19
C ASP A 22 -9.61 0.08 -4.40
N ILE A 23 -9.46 -1.09 -5.02
CA ILE A 23 -8.18 -1.59 -5.53
C ILE A 23 -8.08 -1.19 -7.00
N LYS A 24 -7.00 -0.51 -7.38
CA LYS A 24 -6.73 -0.15 -8.77
C LYS A 24 -5.31 -0.53 -9.17
N PRO A 25 -5.09 -1.18 -10.32
CA PRO A 25 -3.74 -1.37 -10.82
C PRO A 25 -3.11 0.00 -11.15
N VAL A 26 -1.82 0.16 -10.87
CA VAL A 26 -1.04 1.34 -11.23
C VAL A 26 0.15 0.98 -12.12
N ARG A 27 0.77 2.00 -12.71
CA ARG A 27 1.94 1.83 -13.59
C ARG A 27 3.07 1.12 -12.84
N GLY A 28 3.73 0.17 -13.50
CA GLY A 28 4.81 -0.65 -12.92
C GLY A 28 4.34 -1.99 -12.33
N GLY A 29 3.03 -2.23 -12.24
CA GLY A 29 2.45 -3.51 -11.79
C GLY A 29 2.01 -3.63 -10.32
N PRO A 30 2.33 -2.70 -9.39
CA PRO A 30 1.63 -2.64 -8.11
C PRO A 30 0.14 -2.34 -8.25
N HIS A 31 -0.60 -2.62 -7.19
CA HIS A 31 -1.97 -2.18 -6.99
C HIS A 31 -1.99 -1.07 -5.94
N GLU A 32 -2.73 -0.01 -6.22
CA GLU A 32 -3.05 1.03 -5.25
C GLU A 32 -4.35 0.67 -4.54
N LEU A 33 -4.36 0.84 -3.23
CA LEU A 33 -5.47 0.54 -2.35
C LEU A 33 -5.82 1.79 -1.55
N HIS A 34 -7.05 2.27 -1.69
CA HIS A 34 -7.50 3.45 -0.96
C HIS A 34 -8.10 3.07 0.39
N VAL A 35 -7.32 3.24 1.46
CA VAL A 35 -7.79 2.97 2.82
C VAL A 35 -8.56 4.17 3.35
N HIS A 36 -9.89 4.03 3.42
CA HIS A 36 -10.79 5.03 4.00
C HIS A 36 -10.75 5.00 5.54
N TYR A 37 -9.60 5.40 6.12
CA TYR A 37 -9.42 5.50 7.56
C TYR A 37 -8.82 6.86 7.94
N GLY A 38 -9.56 7.66 8.71
CA GLY A 38 -9.12 9.00 9.12
C GLY A 38 -9.04 9.96 7.93
N SER A 39 -7.89 10.62 7.73
CA SER A 39 -7.64 11.55 6.61
C SER A 39 -7.55 10.86 5.23
N GLY A 40 -7.68 9.53 5.17
CA GLY A 40 -7.43 8.75 3.96
C GLY A 40 -5.93 8.56 3.71
N PHE A 41 -5.52 7.34 3.38
CA PHE A 41 -4.18 7.07 2.87
C PHE A 41 -4.23 5.94 1.84
N ARG A 42 -3.26 5.94 0.92
CA ARG A 42 -3.13 4.96 -0.15
C ARG A 42 -2.02 3.99 0.18
N LEU A 43 -2.29 2.70 0.04
CA LEU A 43 -1.28 1.64 0.13
C LEU A 43 -0.96 1.16 -1.28
N TYR A 44 0.32 0.98 -1.58
CA TYR A 44 0.76 0.36 -2.82
C TYR A 44 1.24 -1.05 -2.50
N VAL A 45 0.62 -2.03 -3.14
CA VAL A 45 0.80 -3.44 -2.80
C VAL A 45 1.11 -4.29 -4.02
N LEU A 46 1.91 -5.33 -3.81
CA LEU A 46 2.04 -6.47 -4.72
C LEU A 46 1.25 -7.65 -4.17
N ARG A 47 0.69 -8.44 -5.06
CA ARG A 47 0.00 -9.69 -4.71
C ARG A 47 0.74 -10.86 -5.32
N GLU A 48 1.20 -11.76 -4.46
CA GLU A 48 1.84 -13.02 -4.84
C GLU A 48 1.04 -14.18 -4.25
N GLY A 49 0.21 -14.80 -5.07
CA GLY A 49 -0.75 -15.81 -4.63
C GLY A 49 -1.71 -15.28 -3.55
N GLN A 50 -1.56 -15.78 -2.33
CA GLN A 50 -2.34 -15.35 -1.16
C GLN A 50 -1.62 -14.30 -0.30
N THR A 51 -0.37 -14.00 -0.60
CA THR A 51 0.43 -13.01 0.14
C THR A 51 0.24 -11.63 -0.47
N VAL A 52 0.02 -10.64 0.40
CA VAL A 52 0.00 -9.23 0.03
C VAL A 52 1.24 -8.56 0.62
N ILE A 53 2.05 -7.97 -0.25
CA ILE A 53 3.29 -7.27 0.10
C ILE A 53 3.01 -5.79 0.01
N VAL A 54 3.18 -5.06 1.13
CA VAL A 54 3.04 -3.61 1.15
C VAL A 54 4.38 -2.98 0.77
N LEU A 55 4.41 -2.27 -0.34
CA LEU A 55 5.61 -1.63 -0.88
C LEU A 55 5.80 -0.24 -0.28
N CYS A 56 4.77 0.58 -0.31
CA CYS A 56 4.78 1.90 0.30
C CYS A 56 3.37 2.35 0.69
N ALA A 57 3.32 3.38 1.53
CA ALA A 57 2.09 4.02 2.00
C ALA A 57 2.27 5.53 1.92
N GLY A 58 1.23 6.26 1.51
CA GLY A 58 1.29 7.71 1.42
C GLY A 58 -0.07 8.38 1.35
N ASP A 59 -0.05 9.71 1.44
CA ASP A 59 -1.21 10.56 1.24
C ASP A 59 -1.44 10.87 -0.24
N GLU A 60 -2.57 11.52 -0.53
CA GLU A 60 -2.96 11.89 -1.90
C GLU A 60 -2.02 12.93 -2.54
N ALA A 61 -1.44 13.84 -1.74
CA ALA A 61 -0.53 14.87 -2.23
C ALA A 61 0.76 14.30 -2.83
N SER A 62 1.08 13.04 -2.53
CA SER A 62 2.31 12.36 -2.95
C SER A 62 2.06 11.21 -3.94
N GLN A 63 0.87 11.13 -4.56
CA GLN A 63 0.43 9.95 -5.32
C GLN A 63 1.40 9.54 -6.44
N GLU A 64 1.78 10.45 -7.34
CA GLU A 64 2.67 10.10 -8.48
C GLU A 64 4.04 9.60 -8.03
N ARG A 65 4.63 10.26 -7.03
CA ARG A 65 5.91 9.85 -6.44
C ARG A 65 5.81 8.48 -5.77
N ASN A 66 4.69 8.20 -5.12
CA ASN A 66 4.46 6.89 -4.49
C ASN A 66 4.25 5.79 -5.54
N ILE A 67 3.58 6.09 -6.67
CA ILE A 67 3.45 5.15 -7.80
C ILE A 67 4.82 4.79 -8.36
N GLU A 68 5.66 5.79 -8.64
CA GLU A 68 7.02 5.57 -9.14
C GLU A 68 7.83 4.72 -8.15
N ARG A 69 7.83 5.12 -6.87
CA ARG A 69 8.55 4.38 -5.83
C ARG A 69 8.04 2.96 -5.64
N ALA A 70 6.73 2.73 -5.75
CA ALA A 70 6.15 1.40 -5.68
C ALA A 70 6.59 0.55 -6.88
N GLY A 71 6.69 1.13 -8.07
CA GLY A 71 7.24 0.45 -9.25
C GLY A 71 8.67 -0.03 -9.02
N GLU A 72 9.56 0.85 -8.53
CA GLU A 72 10.94 0.50 -8.22
C GLU A 72 11.05 -0.64 -7.19
N LEU A 73 10.25 -0.57 -6.11
CA LEU A 73 10.23 -1.60 -5.08
C LEU A 73 9.67 -2.93 -5.58
N ALA A 74 8.72 -2.88 -6.51
CA ALA A 74 8.17 -4.08 -7.14
C ALA A 74 9.19 -4.77 -8.03
N ASP A 75 9.96 -4.00 -8.80
CA ASP A 75 11.00 -4.55 -9.66
C ASP A 75 12.16 -5.12 -8.86
N ASP A 76 12.58 -4.45 -7.78
CA ASP A 76 13.58 -5.00 -6.83
C ASP A 76 13.09 -6.30 -6.18
N TRP A 77 11.80 -6.36 -5.80
CA TRP A 77 11.23 -7.57 -5.22
C TRP A 77 11.23 -8.75 -6.20
N ARG A 78 10.89 -8.52 -7.47
CA ARG A 78 10.84 -9.58 -8.50
C ARG A 78 12.23 -10.09 -8.93
N GLN A 79 13.28 -9.29 -8.72
CA GLN A 79 14.65 -9.65 -9.08
C GLN A 79 15.38 -10.44 -7.99
N ARG A 80 14.72 -10.72 -6.86
CA ARG A 80 15.20 -11.57 -5.77
C ARG A 80 14.70 -12.99 -5.90
#